data_AF-A0AAJ2TAC8-F1
#
_entry.id   AF-A0AAJ2TAC8-F1
#
_cell.length_a   1.000
_cell.length_b   1.000
_cell.length_c   1.000
_cell.angle_alpha   90.00
_cell.angle_beta   90.00
_cell.angle_gamma   90.00
#
_symmetry.space_group_name_H-M   'P 1'
#
loop_
_entity.id
_entity.type
_entity.pdbx_description
1 polymer ?
#
loop_
_entity_poly.entity_id
_entity_poly.type
_entity_poly.pdbx_seq_one_letter_code
_entity_poly.pdbx_strand_id
1 'polypeptide(L)'
;MEEKRFQKNDSGFVCRNCGFEVEPLGTTSRDHCPRCLCSIHIDINPGDRANECLGTLRPVQVLPDPKKGYIIVYKCDKCGAVVRNKAAYPAKVQPDDIDLLIKLTVARD
;
A
#
# COMPACT_ATOMS: atom_id res chain seq x y z
N MET A 1 -2.74 0.32 27.00
CA MET A 1 -3.18 1.11 25.83
C MET A 1 -2.14 0.91 24.76
N GLU A 2 -2.44 0.18 23.68
CA GLU A 2 -1.50 0.08 22.56
C GLU A 2 -1.47 1.43 21.85
N GLU A 3 -0.35 2.16 22.00
CA GLU A 3 -0.07 3.34 21.21
C GLU A 3 0.04 2.92 19.74
N LYS A 4 -1.00 3.16 18.94
CA LYS A 4 -0.86 3.10 17.48
C LYS A 4 0.01 4.27 17.03
N ARG A 5 1.32 4.02 16.93
CA ARG A 5 2.34 4.97 16.48
C ARG A 5 2.34 5.06 14.96
N PHE A 6 1.28 5.63 14.38
CA PHE A 6 1.33 6.07 12.99
C PHE A 6 2.28 7.28 12.89
N GLN A 7 3.27 7.18 12.02
CA GLN A 7 4.13 8.30 11.66
C GLN A 7 3.73 8.77 10.27
N LYS A 8 3.31 10.04 10.16
CA LYS A 8 2.95 10.60 8.85
C LYS A 8 4.21 10.72 7.99
N ASN A 9 4.23 10.02 6.87
CA ASN A 9 5.22 10.14 5.81
C ASN A 9 4.50 10.36 4.46
N ASP A 10 4.64 11.55 3.89
CA ASP A 10 3.95 11.96 2.67
C ASP A 10 4.90 12.72 1.73
N SER A 11 6.12 12.20 1.57
CA SER A 11 7.18 12.86 0.78
C SER A 11 7.17 12.51 -0.71
N GLY A 12 6.24 11.66 -1.18
CA GLY A 12 6.36 11.01 -2.48
C GLY A 12 7.53 10.03 -2.55
N PHE A 13 7.61 9.24 -3.62
CA PHE A 13 8.69 8.27 -3.87
C PHE A 13 8.67 7.73 -5.30
N VAL A 14 9.79 7.16 -5.75
CA VAL A 14 9.82 6.39 -7.01
C VAL A 14 9.53 4.92 -6.71
N CYS A 15 8.54 4.34 -7.38
CA CYS A 15 8.18 2.95 -7.19
C CYS A 15 9.31 2.01 -7.61
N ARG A 16 9.85 1.22 -6.67
CA ARG A 16 10.92 0.25 -6.97
C ARG A 16 10.50 -0.91 -7.88
N ASN A 17 9.20 -1.15 -8.05
CA ASN A 17 8.69 -2.21 -8.91
C ASN A 17 8.50 -1.78 -10.37
N CYS A 18 7.89 -0.62 -10.62
CA CYS A 18 7.55 -0.18 -11.98
C CYS A 18 8.18 1.16 -12.41
N GLY A 19 8.94 1.83 -11.54
CA GLY A 19 9.58 3.12 -11.83
C GLY A 19 8.65 4.33 -11.83
N PHE A 20 7.35 4.16 -11.56
CA PHE A 20 6.40 5.28 -11.53
C PHE A 20 6.73 6.26 -10.39
N GLU A 21 6.73 7.56 -10.70
CA GLU A 21 6.94 8.64 -9.73
C GLU A 21 5.65 8.93 -8.96
N VAL A 22 5.65 8.61 -7.67
CA VAL A 22 4.52 8.78 -6.76
C VAL A 22 4.62 10.12 -6.08
N GLU A 23 3.61 10.96 -6.28
CA GLU A 23 3.49 12.25 -5.62
C GLU A 23 2.97 12.10 -4.18
N PRO A 24 3.25 13.08 -3.29
CA PRO A 24 2.56 13.22 -2.03
C PRO A 24 1.04 13.17 -2.20
N LEU A 25 0.36 12.41 -1.33
CA LEU A 25 -1.09 12.26 -1.34
C LEU A 25 -1.79 13.53 -0.80
N GLY A 26 -1.11 14.31 0.04
CA GLY A 26 -1.56 15.59 0.60
C GLY A 26 -2.45 15.46 1.84
N THR A 27 -3.25 14.39 1.94
CA THR A 27 -4.20 14.20 3.05
C THR A 27 -3.72 13.26 4.15
N THR A 28 -2.99 12.21 3.77
CA THR A 28 -2.48 11.17 4.68
C THR A 28 -1.13 10.68 4.15
N SER A 29 -0.76 9.44 4.41
CA SER A 29 0.40 8.77 3.85
C SER A 29 0.00 7.69 2.86
N ARG A 30 0.81 7.52 1.81
CA ARG A 30 0.73 6.42 0.86
C ARG A 30 2.08 5.69 0.87
N ASP A 31 2.06 4.37 1.01
CA ASP A 31 3.27 3.55 0.94
C ASP A 31 3.32 2.62 -0.28
N HIS A 32 2.22 2.53 -1.04
CA HIS A 32 2.12 1.73 -2.25
C HIS A 32 2.03 2.61 -3.50
N CYS A 33 2.49 2.08 -4.63
CA CYS A 33 2.36 2.76 -5.91
C CYS A 33 0.90 2.77 -6.38
N PRO A 34 0.31 3.90 -6.81
CA PRO A 34 -1.07 3.93 -7.29
C PRO A 34 -1.27 3.14 -8.60
N ARG A 35 -0.21 2.91 -9.39
CA ARG A 35 -0.27 2.23 -10.69
C ARG A 35 -0.15 0.71 -10.62
N CYS A 36 0.80 0.20 -9.84
CA CYS A 36 1.02 -1.25 -9.73
C CYS A 36 0.61 -1.83 -8.37
N LEU A 37 0.15 -0.97 -7.46
CA LEU A 37 -0.20 -1.26 -6.07
C LEU A 37 0.94 -1.88 -5.24
N CYS A 38 2.12 -2.13 -5.79
CA CYS A 38 3.22 -2.69 -4.99
C CYS A 38 3.71 -1.67 -3.94
N SER A 39 4.02 -2.19 -2.77
CA SER A 39 4.65 -1.47 -1.65
C SER A 39 5.98 -2.13 -1.30
N ILE A 40 6.67 -1.62 -0.29
CA ILE A 40 7.91 -2.18 0.24
C ILE A 40 7.71 -2.55 1.71
N HIS A 41 8.25 -3.70 2.10
CA HIS A 41 8.21 -4.17 3.48
C HIS A 41 9.30 -3.47 4.34
N ILE A 42 9.07 -2.19 4.60
CA ILE A 42 9.97 -1.30 5.37
C ILE A 42 9.37 -0.80 6.68
N ASP A 43 8.08 -1.03 6.94
CA ASP A 43 7.43 -0.58 8.16
C ASP A 43 7.21 -1.74 9.13
N ILE A 44 7.48 -1.53 10.43
CA ILE A 44 6.95 -2.38 11.51
C ILE A 44 5.61 -1.79 11.95
N ASN A 45 5.59 -0.49 12.23
CA ASN A 45 4.39 0.31 12.39
C ASN A 45 4.23 1.27 11.20
N PRO A 46 3.00 1.63 10.81
CA PRO A 46 2.77 2.50 9.66
C PRO A 46 3.63 3.78 9.66
N GLY A 47 4.52 3.90 8.68
CA GLY A 47 5.40 5.04 8.46
C GLY A 47 6.71 5.08 9.26
N ASP A 48 7.00 4.10 10.13
CA ASP A 48 8.21 4.10 10.96
C ASP A 48 9.50 3.70 10.24
N ARG A 49 9.39 3.09 9.06
CA ARG A 49 10.53 2.66 8.24
C ARG A 49 11.53 1.76 9.00
N ALA A 50 11.07 1.04 10.02
CA ALA A 50 11.91 0.27 10.95
C ALA A 50 12.10 -1.22 10.58
N ASN A 51 11.50 -1.69 9.48
CA ASN A 51 11.58 -3.09 9.06
C ASN A 51 12.72 -3.32 8.07
N GLU A 52 13.69 -4.14 8.46
CA GLU A 52 14.87 -4.46 7.66
C GLU A 52 14.61 -5.52 6.55
N CYS A 53 13.37 -5.99 6.39
CA CYS A 53 13.05 -6.96 5.35
C CYS A 53 13.36 -6.41 3.95
N LEU A 54 12.88 -5.20 3.65
CA LEU A 54 13.04 -4.51 2.37
C LEU A 54 12.48 -5.25 1.14
N GLY A 55 11.77 -6.37 1.33
CA GLY A 55 11.12 -7.13 0.25
C GLY A 55 9.98 -6.35 -0.41
N THR A 56 9.59 -6.74 -1.62
CA THR A 56 8.43 -6.16 -2.29
C THR A 56 7.16 -6.74 -1.69
N LEU A 57 6.25 -5.86 -1.30
CA LEU A 57 4.88 -6.23 -0.93
C LEU A 57 4.06 -6.30 -2.22
N ARG A 58 3.79 -7.52 -2.68
CA ARG A 58 3.01 -7.80 -3.89
C ARG A 58 1.52 -7.81 -3.53
N PRO A 59 0.66 -7.04 -4.22
CA PRO A 59 -0.78 -7.09 -4.00
C PRO A 59 -1.29 -8.45 -4.47
N VAL A 60 -1.84 -9.26 -3.57
CA VAL A 60 -2.36 -10.60 -3.88
C VAL A 60 -3.88 -10.63 -3.91
N GLN A 61 -4.54 -9.75 -3.16
CA GLN A 61 -5.99 -9.67 -3.10
C GLN A 61 -6.44 -8.27 -2.72
N VAL A 62 -7.65 -7.88 -3.11
CA VAL A 62 -8.33 -6.67 -2.64
C VAL A 62 -9.67 -7.05 -2.01
N LEU A 63 -9.95 -6.51 -0.83
CA LEU A 63 -11.19 -6.73 -0.08
C LEU A 63 -12.01 -5.42 -0.06
N PRO A 64 -13.26 -5.41 -0.56
CA PRO A 64 -14.18 -4.31 -0.34
C PRO A 64 -14.53 -4.18 1.15
N ASP A 65 -14.54 -2.95 1.67
CA ASP A 65 -14.88 -2.59 3.04
C ASP A 65 -15.86 -1.40 3.03
N PRO A 66 -17.04 -1.51 3.68
CA PRO A 66 -18.08 -0.48 3.61
C PRO A 66 -17.69 0.86 4.24
N LYS A 67 -16.68 0.89 5.12
CA LYS A 67 -16.21 2.11 5.80
C LYS A 67 -14.90 2.62 5.21
N LYS A 68 -14.05 1.71 4.74
CA LYS A 68 -12.68 2.00 4.31
C LYS A 68 -12.51 2.00 2.80
N GLY A 69 -13.51 1.62 2.02
CA GLY A 69 -13.40 1.51 0.56
C GLY A 69 -12.76 0.18 0.18
N TYR A 70 -11.51 0.18 -0.25
CA TYR A 70 -10.78 -1.05 -0.59
C TYR A 70 -9.62 -1.28 0.37
N ILE A 71 -9.43 -2.54 0.77
CA ILE A 71 -8.28 -2.99 1.56
C ILE A 71 -7.43 -3.89 0.67
N ILE A 72 -6.18 -3.48 0.44
CA ILE A 72 -5.22 -4.25 -0.35
C ILE A 72 -4.51 -5.22 0.61
N VAL A 73 -4.53 -6.50 0.27
CA VAL A 73 -3.77 -7.55 0.94
C VAL A 73 -2.49 -7.77 0.17
N TYR A 74 -1.38 -7.69 0.89
CA TYR A 74 -0.04 -7.85 0.35
C TYR A 74 0.61 -9.12 0.87
N LYS A 75 1.42 -9.75 0.03
CA LYS A 75 2.38 -10.79 0.44
C LYS A 75 3.79 -10.32 0.12
N CYS A 76 4.67 -10.39 1.11
CA CYS A 76 6.08 -10.07 0.92
C CYS A 76 6.75 -11.18 0.11
N ASP A 77 7.40 -10.81 -0.99
CA ASP A 77 8.15 -11.75 -1.84
C ASP A 77 9.41 -12.33 -1.17
N LYS A 78 9.95 -11.65 -0.16
CA LYS A 78 11.18 -12.05 0.55
C LYS A 78 10.92 -12.91 1.78
N CYS A 79 10.03 -12.47 2.69
CA CYS A 79 9.78 -13.18 3.95
C CYS A 79 8.41 -13.86 4.03
N GLY A 80 7.55 -13.70 3.02
CA GLY A 80 6.22 -14.32 2.98
C GLY A 80 5.17 -13.67 3.90
N ALA A 81 5.52 -12.64 4.67
CA ALA A 81 4.59 -11.94 5.56
C ALA A 81 3.38 -11.38 4.79
N VAL A 82 2.20 -11.46 5.40
CA VAL A 82 0.95 -10.91 4.87
C VAL A 82 0.59 -9.65 5.63
N VAL A 83 0.45 -8.54 4.91
CA VAL A 83 0.09 -7.24 5.49
C VAL A 83 -1.10 -6.63 4.75
N ARG A 84 -1.79 -5.69 5.37
CA ARG A 84 -2.98 -5.04 4.80
C ARG A 84 -2.82 -3.53 4.85
N ASN A 85 -3.13 -2.86 3.74
CA ASN A 85 -3.22 -1.40 3.71
C ASN A 85 -4.53 -0.93 3.06
N LYS A 86 -4.97 0.27 3.41
CA LYS A 86 -6.13 0.90 2.78
C LYS A 86 -5.72 1.46 1.42
N ALA A 87 -6.54 1.21 0.40
CA ALA A 87 -6.38 1.87 -0.89
C ALA A 87 -6.64 3.39 -0.78
N ALA A 88 -5.87 4.16 -1.52
CA ALA A 88 -6.08 5.58 -1.73
C ALA A 88 -7.01 5.80 -2.94
N TYR A 89 -8.28 5.38 -2.77
CA TYR A 89 -9.36 5.62 -3.72
C TYR A 89 -10.69 5.95 -2.99
N PRO A 90 -11.40 7.02 -3.39
CA PRO A 90 -10.96 8.05 -4.31
C PRO A 90 -9.93 8.98 -3.65
N ALA A 91 -8.81 9.26 -4.34
CA ALA A 91 -7.86 10.30 -3.94
C ALA A 91 -7.77 11.39 -5.01
N LYS A 92 -7.47 12.62 -4.59
CA LYS A 92 -7.34 13.77 -5.51
C LYS A 92 -6.05 13.70 -6.35
N VAL A 93 -4.95 13.29 -5.72
CA VAL A 93 -3.64 13.18 -6.34
C VAL A 93 -3.35 11.72 -6.61
N GLN A 94 -3.13 11.40 -7.89
CA GLN A 94 -2.78 10.06 -8.38
C GLN A 94 -3.61 8.95 -7.70
N PRO A 95 -4.95 8.91 -7.84
CA PRO A 95 -5.75 7.85 -7.22
C PRO A 95 -5.26 6.46 -7.62
N ASP A 96 -5.45 5.50 -6.73
CA ASP A 96 -5.12 4.11 -7.04
C ASP A 96 -5.91 3.64 -8.27
N ASP A 97 -5.26 2.83 -9.10
CA ASP A 97 -5.83 2.25 -10.31
C ASP A 97 -7.05 1.37 -9.95
N ILE A 98 -8.25 1.89 -10.25
CA ILE A 98 -9.51 1.26 -9.88
C ILE A 98 -9.75 -0.05 -10.63
N ASP A 99 -9.29 -0.16 -11.87
CA ASP A 99 -9.44 -1.38 -12.67
C ASP A 99 -8.59 -2.49 -12.06
N LEU A 100 -7.37 -2.17 -11.62
CA LEU A 100 -6.51 -3.10 -10.91
C LEU A 100 -7.08 -3.48 -9.53
N LEU A 101 -7.65 -2.53 -8.78
CA LEU A 101 -8.33 -2.81 -7.52
C LEU A 101 -9.48 -3.81 -7.72
N ILE A 102 -10.38 -3.54 -8.68
CA ILE A 102 -11.51 -4.40 -9.00
C ILE A 102 -11.03 -5.78 -9.45
N LYS A 103 -10.03 -5.85 -10.35
CA LYS A 103 -9.46 -7.12 -10.82
C LYS A 103 -8.96 -7.99 -9.67
N LEU A 104 -8.33 -7.38 -8.66
CA LEU A 104 -7.80 -8.08 -7.49
C LEU A 104 -8.87 -8.52 -6.48
N THR A 105 -10.13 -8.09 -6.62
CA THR A 105 -11.23 -8.58 -5.78
C THR A 105 -11.67 -10.01 -6.12
N VAL A 106 -11.39 -10.45 -7.34
CA VAL A 106 -11.73 -11.78 -7.84
C VAL A 106 -10.51 -12.68 -8.02
N ALA A 107 -9.31 -12.18 -7.71
CA ALA A 107 -8.10 -12.95 -7.73
C ALA A 107 -8.20 -14.13 -6.75
N ARG A 108 -7.91 -15.33 -7.25
CA ARG A 108 -7.77 -16.55 -6.47
C ARG A 108 -6.28 -16.93 -6.59
N ASP A 109 -5.54 -16.78 -5.51
CA ASP A 109 -4.17 -17.31 -5.40
C ASP A 109 -4.14 -18.82 -5.67
#